data_AF-A0A1E7RIP4-F1
#
_entry.id   AF-A0A1E7RIP4-F1
#
_cell.length_a   1.000
_cell.length_b   1.000
_cell.length_c   1.000
_cell.angle_alpha   90.00
_cell.angle_beta   90.00
_cell.angle_gamma   90.00
#
_symmetry.space_group_name_H-M   'P 1'
#
loop_
_entity.id
_entity.type
_entity.pdbx_description
1 polymer ?
#
loop_
_entity_poly.entity_id
_entity_poly.type
_entity_poly.pdbx_seq_one_letter_code
_entity_poly.pdbx_strand_id
1 'polypeptide(L)'
;ADLMLAGGTESMSMVPMMGNKIAMAPSVFDNDHVAIAYGMGITAEKVAEEWKVSREEQDAFALASHQKAIAAIQNGEFKDEISPYDVRTRQPDLADGRRIITRNRIVDTDEGPRLDSSAEGLAKLRPVFRNGQFGGTVTAGNSSQMSDGAGAVLLASEQAVKDYGLKPLARFVSFSVAGVRPEVMGIGPIAAIPKALKQAGLTQDQLDWIELNEAFAAQSLAVIRDCGLDPSKVNPLGGAIALGHPLGATGAIRTATLLHGLRRRQQKYGMVTMCIGTGMGAAGIFESL
;
A
#
# COMPACT_ATOMS: atom_id res chain seq x y z
N ALA A 1 -14.40 -11.03 22.09
CA ALA A 1 -15.59 -10.83 21.25
C ALA A 1 -15.54 -11.85 20.13
N ASP A 2 -16.67 -12.42 19.73
CA ASP A 2 -16.73 -13.49 18.73
C ASP A 2 -16.96 -13.01 17.30
N LEU A 3 -17.46 -11.78 17.14
CA LEU A 3 -17.53 -11.06 15.87
C LEU A 3 -16.90 -9.68 16.06
N MET A 4 -16.05 -9.27 15.12
CA MET A 4 -15.40 -7.96 15.11
C MET A 4 -15.33 -7.41 13.69
N LEU A 5 -15.58 -6.11 13.53
CA LEU A 5 -15.23 -5.38 12.31
C LEU A 5 -13.85 -4.74 12.50
N ALA A 6 -12.92 -5.11 11.65
CA ALA A 6 -11.62 -4.44 11.54
C ALA A 6 -11.55 -3.73 10.19
N GLY A 7 -10.96 -2.54 10.15
CA GLY A 7 -10.91 -1.77 8.92
C GLY A 7 -10.06 -0.53 9.07
N GLY A 8 -10.03 0.23 8.00
CA GLY A 8 -9.31 1.48 7.93
C GLY A 8 -9.94 2.40 6.91
N THR A 9 -9.80 3.70 7.15
CA THR A 9 -10.27 4.76 6.26
C THR A 9 -9.24 5.86 6.25
N GLU A 10 -9.06 6.51 5.11
CA GLU A 10 -8.24 7.70 5.00
C GLU A 10 -8.86 8.63 3.97
N SER A 11 -8.89 9.94 4.27
CA SER A 11 -9.13 10.96 3.26
C SER A 11 -8.00 11.97 3.26
N MET A 12 -7.04 11.75 2.35
CA MET A 12 -5.90 12.62 2.13
C MET A 12 -6.31 13.90 1.38
N SER A 13 -7.47 13.92 0.72
CA SER A 13 -8.08 15.15 0.18
C SER A 13 -8.55 16.10 1.28
N MET A 14 -9.00 15.57 2.42
CA MET A 14 -9.57 16.36 3.52
C MET A 14 -8.54 16.66 4.62
N VAL A 15 -7.59 15.75 4.85
CA VAL A 15 -6.58 15.87 5.90
C VAL A 15 -5.17 15.81 5.28
N PRO A 16 -4.36 16.88 5.38
CA PRO A 16 -2.99 16.85 4.89
C PRO A 16 -2.11 15.94 5.77
N MET A 17 -0.95 15.51 5.23
CA MET A 17 -0.03 14.53 5.87
C MET A 17 0.39 14.85 7.31
N MET A 18 0.38 16.12 7.72
CA MET A 18 0.76 16.55 9.07
C MET A 18 -0.45 16.68 10.02
N GLY A 19 -1.62 16.25 9.57
CA GLY A 19 -2.88 16.37 10.28
C GLY A 19 -3.55 17.75 10.12
N ASN A 20 -4.75 17.87 10.70
CA ASN A 20 -5.56 19.09 10.67
C ASN A 20 -4.89 20.29 11.39
N LYS A 21 -4.18 20.01 12.50
CA LYS A 21 -3.44 21.03 13.26
C LYS A 21 -2.06 20.51 13.61
N ILE A 22 -1.04 21.17 13.07
CA ILE A 22 0.35 20.87 13.38
C ILE A 22 0.72 21.57 14.69
N ALA A 23 0.95 20.79 15.74
CA ALA A 23 1.45 21.28 17.02
C ALA A 23 2.58 20.37 17.48
N MET A 24 3.82 20.83 17.33
CA MET A 24 5.01 20.11 17.77
C MET A 24 5.45 20.63 19.13
N ALA A 25 5.73 19.73 20.08
CA ALA A 25 6.40 20.11 21.31
C ALA A 25 7.82 20.61 20.99
N PRO A 26 8.29 21.74 21.56
CA PRO A 26 9.65 22.22 21.32
C PRO A 26 10.74 21.16 21.59
N SER A 27 10.50 20.27 22.55
CA SER A 27 11.40 19.16 22.90
C SER A 27 11.69 18.18 21.76
N VAL A 28 10.88 18.17 20.69
CA VAL A 28 11.13 17.37 19.49
C VAL A 28 12.46 17.76 18.83
N PHE A 29 12.94 19.00 19.01
CA PHE A 29 14.18 19.50 18.42
C PHE A 29 15.42 19.27 19.28
N ASP A 30 15.28 18.77 20.51
CA ASP A 30 16.37 18.76 21.50
C ASP A 30 17.21 17.46 21.51
N ASN A 31 16.69 16.32 21.02
CA ASN A 31 17.41 15.12 20.53
C ASN A 31 16.60 13.80 20.52
N ASP A 32 15.40 13.73 21.11
CA ASP A 32 14.77 12.42 21.38
C ASP A 32 13.86 11.87 20.27
N HIS A 33 13.59 12.64 19.21
CA HIS A 33 12.57 12.26 18.20
C HIS A 33 12.99 12.53 16.74
N VAL A 34 14.25 12.25 16.39
CA VAL A 34 14.77 12.41 15.00
C VAL A 34 13.90 11.69 13.96
N ALA A 35 13.19 10.63 14.34
CA ALA A 35 12.21 9.94 13.49
C ALA A 35 11.16 10.86 12.86
N ILE A 36 10.70 11.89 13.59
CA ILE A 36 9.68 12.85 13.12
C ILE A 36 10.27 13.79 12.06
N ALA A 37 11.59 14.00 12.06
CA ALA A 37 12.26 14.88 11.11
C ALA A 37 12.41 14.26 9.71
N TYR A 38 12.25 12.94 9.57
CA TYR A 38 12.39 12.27 8.28
C TYR A 38 11.06 12.18 7.53
N GLY A 39 10.88 13.05 6.53
CA GLY A 39 9.81 12.89 5.55
C GLY A 39 9.96 11.58 4.78
N MET A 40 8.84 10.89 4.51
CA MET A 40 8.86 9.54 3.94
C MET A 40 9.57 9.46 2.57
N GLY A 41 9.50 10.50 1.74
CA GLY A 41 10.24 10.53 0.49
C GLY A 41 11.76 10.62 0.67
N ILE A 42 12.24 11.28 1.72
CA ILE A 42 13.67 11.32 2.05
C ILE A 42 14.16 9.95 2.54
N THR A 43 13.33 9.21 3.28
CA THR A 43 13.68 7.84 3.69
C THR A 43 13.75 6.90 2.49
N ALA A 44 12.89 7.09 1.49
CA ALA A 44 12.96 6.34 0.23
C ALA A 44 14.27 6.62 -0.53
N GLU A 45 14.73 7.88 -0.61
CA GLU A 45 16.03 8.22 -1.20
C GLU A 45 17.20 7.57 -0.44
N LYS A 46 17.13 7.53 0.90
CA LYS A 46 18.14 6.84 1.72
C LYS A 46 18.15 5.34 1.46
N VAL A 47 16.98 4.71 1.32
CA VAL A 47 16.89 3.29 0.95
C VAL A 47 17.45 3.05 -0.45
N ALA A 48 17.11 3.91 -1.42
CA ALA A 48 17.66 3.80 -2.78
C ALA A 48 19.19 3.88 -2.79
N GLU A 49 19.76 4.77 -1.98
CA GLU A 49 21.21 4.94 -1.82
C GLU A 49 21.87 3.74 -1.14
N GLU A 50 21.38 3.31 0.03
CA GLU A 50 21.97 2.21 0.81
C GLU A 50 21.83 0.84 0.10
N TRP A 51 20.69 0.57 -0.53
CA TRP A 51 20.43 -0.69 -1.26
C TRP A 51 20.76 -0.62 -2.76
N LYS A 52 21.32 0.51 -3.23
CA LYS A 52 21.74 0.73 -4.61
C LYS A 52 20.60 0.44 -5.61
N VAL A 53 19.40 0.89 -5.30
CA VAL A 53 18.23 0.75 -6.18
C VAL A 53 18.24 1.89 -7.18
N SER A 54 18.51 1.57 -8.44
CA SER A 54 18.69 2.58 -9.48
C SER A 54 17.37 3.27 -9.85
N ARG A 55 17.46 4.44 -10.47
CA ARG A 55 16.28 5.16 -10.99
C ARG A 55 15.52 4.32 -12.01
N GLU A 56 16.24 3.64 -12.89
CA GLU A 56 15.69 2.81 -13.95
C GLU A 56 14.93 1.61 -13.36
N GLU A 57 15.46 1.00 -12.30
CA GLU A 57 14.79 -0.09 -11.59
C GLU A 57 13.50 0.38 -10.92
N GLN A 58 13.53 1.56 -10.28
CA GLN A 58 12.35 2.16 -9.66
C GLN A 58 11.25 2.46 -10.68
N ASP A 59 11.61 3.05 -11.81
CA ASP A 59 10.66 3.39 -12.87
C ASP A 59 10.12 2.14 -13.58
N ALA A 60 10.96 1.12 -13.80
CA ALA A 60 10.51 -0.16 -14.36
C ALA A 60 9.51 -0.88 -13.44
N PHE A 61 9.77 -0.87 -12.13
CA PHE A 61 8.86 -1.43 -11.13
C PHE A 61 7.51 -0.69 -11.12
N ALA A 62 7.54 0.64 -11.18
CA ALA A 62 6.33 1.46 -11.26
C ALA A 62 5.50 1.20 -12.52
N LEU A 63 6.17 1.11 -13.69
CA LEU A 63 5.51 0.79 -14.95
C LEU A 63 4.81 -0.57 -14.88
N ALA A 64 5.50 -1.59 -14.34
CA ALA A 64 4.92 -2.92 -14.16
C ALA A 64 3.71 -2.91 -13.21
N SER A 65 3.74 -2.12 -12.14
CA SER A 65 2.59 -1.96 -11.23
C SER A 65 1.36 -1.41 -11.96
N HIS A 66 1.54 -0.36 -12.77
CA HIS A 66 0.47 0.20 -13.61
C HIS A 66 -0.08 -0.81 -14.61
N GLN A 67 0.80 -1.53 -15.33
CA GLN A 67 0.40 -2.53 -16.30
C GLN A 67 -0.42 -3.66 -15.66
N LYS A 68 0.03 -4.17 -14.50
CA LYS A 68 -0.71 -5.19 -13.73
C LYS A 68 -2.08 -4.69 -13.27
N ALA A 69 -2.15 -3.47 -12.73
CA ALA A 69 -3.41 -2.87 -12.28
C ALA A 69 -4.40 -2.65 -13.42
N ILE A 70 -3.94 -2.16 -14.57
CA ILE A 70 -4.78 -1.95 -15.76
C ILE A 70 -5.36 -3.28 -16.24
N ALA A 71 -4.51 -4.31 -16.37
CA ALA A 71 -4.95 -5.64 -16.77
C ALA A 71 -5.95 -6.23 -15.77
N ALA A 72 -5.71 -6.05 -14.47
CA ALA A 72 -6.61 -6.51 -13.41
C ALA A 72 -7.99 -5.83 -13.46
N ILE A 73 -8.04 -4.52 -13.68
CA ILE A 73 -9.29 -3.77 -13.88
C ILE A 73 -10.04 -4.29 -15.12
N GLN A 74 -9.34 -4.44 -16.25
CA GLN A 74 -9.93 -4.91 -17.51
C GLN A 74 -10.49 -6.33 -17.39
N ASN A 75 -9.83 -7.19 -16.61
CA ASN A 75 -10.26 -8.56 -16.35
C ASN A 75 -11.31 -8.67 -15.23
N GLY A 76 -11.72 -7.55 -14.62
CA GLY A 76 -12.73 -7.53 -13.57
C GLY A 76 -12.26 -8.12 -12.24
N GLU A 77 -10.95 -8.19 -11.99
CA GLU A 77 -10.38 -8.80 -10.78
C GLU A 77 -10.85 -8.11 -9.50
N PHE A 78 -11.15 -6.80 -9.53
CA PHE A 78 -11.57 -6.04 -8.36
C PHE A 78 -13.10 -6.02 -8.14
N LYS A 79 -13.89 -6.65 -9.02
CA LYS A 79 -15.37 -6.56 -8.95
C LYS A 79 -15.97 -7.20 -7.70
N ASP A 80 -15.30 -8.21 -7.13
CA ASP A 80 -15.78 -8.89 -5.93
C ASP A 80 -15.41 -8.18 -4.62
N GLU A 81 -14.40 -7.31 -4.64
CA GLU A 81 -13.89 -6.62 -3.43
C GLU A 81 -14.32 -5.15 -3.35
N ILE A 82 -14.59 -4.50 -4.48
CA ILE A 82 -15.05 -3.10 -4.51
C ILE A 82 -16.56 -3.04 -4.28
N SER A 83 -16.97 -2.32 -3.23
CA SER A 83 -18.37 -1.91 -3.05
C SER A 83 -18.60 -0.56 -3.73
N PRO A 84 -19.45 -0.46 -4.77
CA PRO A 84 -19.74 0.81 -5.42
C PRO A 84 -20.41 1.81 -4.46
N TYR A 85 -20.10 3.09 -4.62
CA TYR A 85 -20.75 4.16 -3.85
C TYR A 85 -21.01 5.41 -4.68
N ASP A 86 -22.09 6.12 -4.36
CA ASP A 86 -22.45 7.37 -5.02
C ASP A 86 -21.63 8.54 -4.49
N VAL A 87 -20.98 9.26 -5.40
CA VAL A 87 -20.26 10.50 -5.10
C VAL A 87 -20.96 11.68 -5.73
N ARG A 88 -21.27 12.67 -4.90
CA ARG A 88 -21.77 13.98 -5.32
C ARG A 88 -20.67 15.03 -5.20
N THR A 89 -20.12 15.47 -6.31
CA THR A 89 -19.13 16.56 -6.35
C THR A 89 -19.79 17.90 -6.66
N ARG A 90 -19.35 18.96 -5.97
CA ARG A 90 -19.75 20.34 -6.24
C ARG A 90 -18.50 21.14 -6.58
N GLN A 91 -18.40 21.61 -7.82
CA GLN A 91 -17.24 22.35 -8.31
C GLN A 91 -17.67 23.69 -8.92
N PRO A 92 -16.85 24.75 -8.82
CA PRO A 92 -17.09 25.98 -9.57
C PRO A 92 -17.11 25.70 -11.07
N ASP A 93 -18.05 26.31 -11.79
CA ASP A 93 -17.99 26.39 -13.24
C ASP A 93 -16.82 27.31 -13.62
N LEU A 94 -15.72 26.74 -14.14
CA LEU A 94 -14.53 27.51 -14.52
C LEU A 94 -14.79 28.46 -15.70
N ALA A 95 -15.90 28.30 -16.44
CA ALA A 95 -16.28 29.21 -17.53
C ALA A 95 -17.12 30.41 -17.05
N ASP A 96 -17.99 30.21 -16.06
CA ASP A 96 -18.93 31.25 -15.55
C ASP A 96 -18.46 31.86 -14.21
N GLY A 97 -17.58 31.18 -13.45
CA GLY A 97 -16.97 31.63 -12.20
C GLY A 97 -17.93 31.84 -11.02
N ARG A 98 -19.24 31.91 -11.26
CA ARG A 98 -20.30 32.19 -10.26
C ARG A 98 -21.28 31.04 -10.06
N ARG A 99 -21.28 30.05 -10.96
CA ARG A 99 -22.15 28.89 -10.91
C ARG A 99 -21.45 27.70 -10.26
N ILE A 100 -22.18 26.93 -9.46
CA ILE A 100 -21.72 25.64 -8.94
C ILE A 100 -22.31 24.52 -9.80
N ILE A 101 -21.45 23.68 -10.37
CA ILE A 101 -21.84 22.47 -11.08
C ILE A 101 -21.89 21.32 -10.06
N THR A 102 -23.04 20.67 -9.98
CA THR A 102 -23.18 19.40 -9.25
C THR A 102 -23.06 18.24 -10.24
N ARG A 103 -22.16 17.30 -9.96
CA ARG A 103 -22.06 16.03 -10.69
C ARG A 103 -22.27 14.88 -9.72
N ASN A 104 -23.07 13.91 -10.12
CA ASN A 104 -23.22 12.64 -9.44
C ASN A 104 -22.54 11.58 -10.28
N ARG A 105 -21.70 10.73 -9.66
CA ARG A 105 -21.08 9.58 -10.30
C ARG A 105 -21.09 8.41 -9.33
N ILE A 106 -21.29 7.20 -9.85
CA ILE A 106 -20.97 5.98 -9.12
C ILE A 106 -19.46 5.79 -9.22
N VAL A 107 -18.80 5.58 -8.09
CA VAL A 107 -17.39 5.19 -8.03
C VAL A 107 -17.34 3.70 -7.73
N ASP A 108 -16.84 2.92 -8.69
CA ASP A 108 -16.76 1.45 -8.62
C ASP A 108 -15.43 0.90 -9.19
N THR A 109 -14.49 1.78 -9.51
CA THR A 109 -13.23 1.45 -10.18
C THR A 109 -12.13 2.40 -9.68
N ASP A 110 -10.95 1.87 -9.39
CA ASP A 110 -9.79 2.68 -9.01
C ASP A 110 -9.36 3.63 -10.13
N GLU A 111 -9.26 4.93 -9.83
CA GLU A 111 -8.94 5.99 -10.81
C GLU A 111 -7.43 6.26 -10.97
N GLY A 112 -6.60 5.63 -10.13
CA GLY A 112 -5.16 5.82 -10.06
C GLY A 112 -4.37 5.27 -11.26
N PRO A 113 -4.67 4.06 -11.79
CA PRO A 113 -3.87 3.48 -12.86
C PRO A 113 -3.85 4.34 -14.14
N ARG A 114 -2.65 4.60 -14.68
CA ARG A 114 -2.40 5.47 -15.84
C ARG A 114 -2.15 4.63 -17.09
N LEU A 115 -3.10 4.66 -18.03
CA LEU A 115 -3.03 3.92 -19.30
C LEU A 115 -1.89 4.40 -20.21
N ASP A 116 -1.46 5.64 -20.04
CA ASP A 116 -0.41 6.30 -20.82
C ASP A 116 0.99 6.23 -20.16
N SER A 117 1.11 5.53 -19.03
CA SER A 117 2.42 5.27 -18.40
C SER A 117 3.37 4.57 -19.37
N SER A 118 4.57 5.13 -19.51
CA SER A 118 5.64 4.64 -20.38
C SER A 118 7.00 4.82 -19.71
N ALA A 119 7.99 4.03 -20.10
CA ALA A 119 9.36 4.16 -19.58
C ALA A 119 9.92 5.56 -19.88
N GLU A 120 9.66 6.09 -21.08
CA GLU A 120 10.07 7.43 -21.50
C GLU A 120 9.34 8.53 -20.71
N GLY A 121 8.07 8.32 -20.39
CA GLY A 121 7.28 9.23 -19.56
C GLY A 121 7.81 9.29 -18.13
N LEU A 122 8.05 8.13 -17.52
CA LEU A 122 8.59 8.03 -16.15
C LEU A 122 10.00 8.62 -16.06
N ALA A 123 10.88 8.33 -17.02
CA ALA A 123 12.25 8.85 -17.05
C ALA A 123 12.33 10.39 -17.09
N LYS A 124 11.31 11.06 -17.68
CA LYS A 124 11.24 12.54 -17.73
C LYS A 124 10.84 13.19 -16.40
N LEU A 125 10.32 12.41 -15.44
CA LEU A 125 9.89 12.97 -14.16
C LEU A 125 11.09 13.42 -13.33
N ARG A 126 10.94 14.62 -12.76
CA ARG A 126 11.94 15.21 -11.85
C ARG A 126 11.82 14.56 -10.47
N PRO A 127 12.94 14.26 -9.79
CA PRO A 127 12.93 13.88 -8.39
C PRO A 127 12.23 14.94 -7.52
N VAL A 128 11.47 14.48 -6.52
CA VAL A 128 10.62 15.37 -5.68
C VAL A 128 11.29 15.69 -4.35
N PHE A 129 11.98 14.72 -3.75
CA PHE A 129 12.42 14.82 -2.35
C PHE A 129 13.89 15.18 -2.21
N ARG A 130 14.74 14.77 -3.16
CA ARG A 130 16.14 15.16 -3.24
C ARG A 130 16.41 15.65 -4.66
N ASN A 131 17.12 16.76 -4.82
CA ASN A 131 17.46 17.26 -6.15
C ASN A 131 18.39 16.23 -6.85
N GLY A 132 18.15 15.96 -8.14
CA GLY A 132 18.92 15.01 -8.94
C GLY A 132 20.43 15.29 -8.98
N GLN A 133 20.85 16.54 -8.84
CA GLN A 133 22.27 16.90 -8.71
C GLN A 133 22.94 16.31 -7.45
N PHE A 134 22.15 15.99 -6.43
CA PHE A 134 22.58 15.31 -5.21
C PHE A 134 22.16 13.83 -5.19
N GLY A 135 21.90 13.24 -6.35
CA GLY A 135 21.56 11.82 -6.48
C GLY A 135 20.11 11.49 -6.13
N GLY A 136 19.17 12.43 -6.24
CA GLY A 136 17.75 12.13 -6.08
C GLY A 136 17.19 11.24 -7.20
N THR A 137 16.41 10.25 -6.82
CA THR A 137 15.85 9.22 -7.72
C THR A 137 14.34 9.04 -7.57
N VAL A 138 13.76 9.46 -6.45
CA VAL A 138 12.35 9.24 -6.13
C VAL A 138 11.50 10.34 -6.76
N THR A 139 10.54 9.92 -7.59
CA THR A 139 9.63 10.79 -8.35
C THR A 139 8.17 10.49 -8.00
N ALA A 140 7.27 11.36 -8.44
CA ALA A 140 5.83 11.08 -8.34
C ALA A 140 5.40 9.80 -9.09
N GLY A 141 6.14 9.40 -10.13
CA GLY A 141 5.79 8.22 -10.94
C GLY A 141 6.24 6.89 -10.33
N ASN A 142 7.23 6.91 -9.43
CA ASN A 142 7.73 5.72 -8.73
C ASN A 142 7.43 5.74 -7.22
N SER A 143 6.46 6.58 -6.83
CA SER A 143 5.89 6.68 -5.48
C SER A 143 4.40 6.34 -5.51
N SER A 144 3.84 5.92 -4.38
CA SER A 144 2.40 5.75 -4.26
C SER A 144 1.64 7.06 -4.42
N GLN A 145 0.44 7.00 -4.98
CA GLN A 145 -0.44 8.17 -5.08
C GLN A 145 -1.04 8.52 -3.72
N MET A 146 -1.22 9.82 -3.45
CA MET A 146 -2.10 10.27 -2.37
C MET A 146 -3.53 9.94 -2.76
N SER A 147 -4.27 9.28 -1.88
CA SER A 147 -5.55 8.69 -2.25
C SER A 147 -6.53 8.72 -1.08
N ASP A 148 -7.82 8.73 -1.43
CA ASP A 148 -8.92 8.55 -0.49
C ASP A 148 -9.46 7.12 -0.62
N GLY A 149 -9.82 6.50 0.49
CA GLY A 149 -10.39 5.15 0.45
C GLY A 149 -10.69 4.57 1.82
N ALA A 150 -11.46 3.49 1.82
CA ALA A 150 -11.78 2.72 3.02
C ALA A 150 -11.84 1.23 2.70
N GLY A 151 -11.50 0.40 3.69
CA GLY A 151 -11.63 -1.05 3.62
C GLY A 151 -12.03 -1.62 4.98
N ALA A 152 -12.76 -2.73 4.97
CA ALA A 152 -13.17 -3.41 6.19
C ALA A 152 -13.24 -4.93 5.98
N VAL A 153 -12.99 -5.67 7.05
CA VAL A 153 -13.10 -7.13 7.14
C VAL A 153 -13.90 -7.50 8.37
N LEU A 154 -14.77 -8.50 8.23
CA LEU A 154 -15.46 -9.13 9.35
C LEU A 154 -14.63 -10.31 9.85
N LEU A 155 -14.20 -10.23 11.10
CA LEU A 155 -13.51 -11.29 11.82
C LEU A 155 -14.52 -12.06 12.65
N ALA A 156 -14.45 -13.38 12.60
CA ALA A 156 -15.31 -14.28 13.38
C ALA A 156 -14.46 -15.34 14.09
N SER A 157 -14.79 -15.64 15.34
CA SER A 157 -14.27 -16.83 16.02
C SER A 157 -14.83 -18.09 15.37
N GLU A 158 -14.16 -19.24 15.54
CA GLU A 158 -14.67 -20.52 15.04
C GLU A 158 -16.07 -20.83 15.58
N GLN A 159 -16.34 -20.43 16.83
CA GLN A 159 -17.66 -20.57 17.44
C GLN A 159 -18.71 -19.71 16.72
N ALA A 160 -18.44 -18.42 16.47
CA ALA A 160 -19.36 -17.57 15.72
C ALA A 160 -19.60 -18.08 14.29
N VAL A 161 -18.58 -18.65 13.63
CA VAL A 161 -18.75 -19.26 12.31
C VAL A 161 -19.80 -20.38 12.36
N LYS A 162 -19.75 -21.24 13.39
CA LYS A 162 -20.71 -22.33 13.60
C LYS A 162 -22.10 -21.80 13.99
N ASP A 163 -22.17 -20.89 14.95
CA ASP A 163 -23.43 -20.39 15.51
C ASP A 163 -24.26 -19.62 14.47
N TYR A 164 -23.59 -18.86 13.60
CA TYR A 164 -24.26 -18.02 12.59
C TYR A 164 -24.21 -18.61 11.17
N GLY A 165 -23.65 -19.81 10.99
CA GLY A 165 -23.55 -20.46 9.67
C GLY A 165 -22.74 -19.66 8.65
N LEU A 166 -21.69 -18.96 9.10
CA LEU A 166 -20.86 -18.12 8.24
C LEU A 166 -19.97 -18.96 7.32
N LYS A 167 -19.63 -18.41 6.15
CA LYS A 167 -18.67 -18.99 5.21
C LYS A 167 -17.41 -18.13 5.19
N PRO A 168 -16.37 -18.47 5.98
CA PRO A 168 -15.16 -17.67 6.04
C PRO A 168 -14.42 -17.71 4.70
N LEU A 169 -13.85 -16.58 4.27
CA LEU A 169 -13.02 -16.50 3.07
C LEU A 169 -11.60 -17.03 3.31
N ALA A 170 -11.12 -16.87 4.54
CA ALA A 170 -9.79 -17.24 4.96
C ALA A 170 -9.68 -17.30 6.48
N ARG A 171 -8.58 -17.88 6.95
CA ARG A 171 -8.12 -17.90 8.33
C ARG A 171 -6.94 -16.94 8.51
N PHE A 172 -6.99 -16.10 9.54
CA PHE A 172 -5.86 -15.29 9.97
C PHE A 172 -4.87 -16.18 10.73
N VAL A 173 -3.62 -16.28 10.25
CA VAL A 173 -2.64 -17.26 10.73
C VAL A 173 -1.68 -16.64 11.73
N SER A 174 -1.08 -15.52 11.37
CA SER A 174 -0.10 -14.82 12.23
C SER A 174 0.00 -13.35 11.86
N PHE A 175 0.57 -12.56 12.78
CA PHE A 175 0.86 -11.15 12.54
C PHE A 175 2.02 -10.69 13.41
N SER A 176 2.97 -10.00 12.79
CA SER A 176 4.14 -9.46 13.46
C SER A 176 4.38 -8.02 13.06
N VAL A 177 4.87 -7.25 14.04
CA VAL A 177 5.42 -5.90 13.85
C VAL A 177 6.90 -5.91 14.24
N ALA A 178 7.72 -5.12 13.57
CA ALA A 178 9.12 -4.96 13.88
C ALA A 178 9.56 -3.50 13.72
N GLY A 179 10.43 -3.04 14.62
CA GLY A 179 11.08 -1.74 14.51
C GLY A 179 12.37 -1.80 13.68
N VAL A 180 12.65 -0.74 12.96
CA VAL A 180 13.87 -0.52 12.16
C VAL A 180 14.33 0.93 12.34
N ARG A 181 15.47 1.28 11.76
CA ARG A 181 15.95 2.67 11.81
C ARG A 181 14.94 3.61 11.12
N PRO A 182 14.52 4.73 11.74
CA PRO A 182 13.52 5.63 11.18
C PRO A 182 13.88 6.20 9.80
N GLU A 183 15.16 6.49 9.58
CA GLU A 183 15.66 7.08 8.34
C GLU A 183 15.60 6.15 7.13
N VAL A 184 15.38 4.85 7.35
CA VAL A 184 15.19 3.83 6.31
C VAL A 184 13.93 3.00 6.58
N MET A 185 12.89 3.64 7.13
CA MET A 185 11.64 2.96 7.54
C MET A 185 11.03 2.04 6.47
N GLY A 186 11.30 2.30 5.19
CA GLY A 186 10.90 1.47 4.06
C GLY A 186 11.30 -0.01 4.19
N ILE A 187 12.38 -0.32 4.92
CA ILE A 187 12.86 -1.70 5.12
C ILE A 187 12.18 -2.43 6.27
N GLY A 188 11.19 -1.82 6.93
CA GLY A 188 10.39 -2.46 7.99
C GLY A 188 9.95 -3.90 7.68
N PRO A 189 9.44 -4.21 6.47
CA PRO A 189 9.07 -5.58 6.09
C PRO A 189 10.20 -6.61 6.24
N ILE A 190 11.46 -6.24 5.99
CA ILE A 190 12.61 -7.16 6.13
C ILE A 190 12.72 -7.72 7.55
N ALA A 191 12.36 -6.92 8.56
CA ALA A 191 12.36 -7.36 9.96
C ALA A 191 11.04 -8.03 10.39
N ALA A 192 9.92 -7.74 9.73
CA ALA A 192 8.59 -8.24 10.10
C ALA A 192 8.25 -9.59 9.45
N ILE A 193 8.60 -9.79 8.17
CA ILE A 193 8.28 -10.99 7.39
C ILE A 193 8.81 -12.27 8.05
N PRO A 194 10.10 -12.38 8.45
CA PRO A 194 10.62 -13.61 9.04
C PRO A 194 9.94 -13.96 10.37
N LYS A 195 9.51 -12.95 11.14
CA LYS A 195 8.81 -13.15 12.41
C LYS A 195 7.40 -13.71 12.19
N ALA A 196 6.65 -13.15 11.24
CA ALA A 196 5.33 -13.64 10.88
C ALA A 196 5.40 -15.07 10.34
N LEU A 197 6.32 -15.36 9.41
CA LEU A 197 6.54 -16.71 8.87
C LEU A 197 6.88 -17.73 9.98
N LYS A 198 7.79 -17.36 10.90
CA LYS A 198 8.14 -18.20 12.04
C LYS A 198 6.95 -18.47 12.96
N GLN A 199 6.12 -17.46 13.25
CA GLN A 199 4.91 -17.63 14.07
C GLN A 199 3.88 -18.53 13.38
N ALA A 200 3.76 -18.44 12.06
CA ALA A 200 2.89 -19.29 11.26
C ALA A 200 3.42 -20.73 11.10
N GLY A 201 4.70 -20.98 11.38
CA GLY A 201 5.35 -22.25 11.08
C GLY A 201 5.49 -22.52 9.58
N LEU A 202 5.63 -21.46 8.77
CA LEU A 202 5.71 -21.53 7.32
C LEU A 202 7.09 -21.09 6.82
N THR A 203 7.47 -21.60 5.65
CA THR A 203 8.56 -21.06 4.85
C THR A 203 8.01 -20.10 3.80
N GLN A 204 8.88 -19.21 3.30
CA GLN A 204 8.49 -18.23 2.28
C GLN A 204 8.01 -18.87 0.97
N ASP A 205 8.57 -20.03 0.59
CA ASP A 205 8.21 -20.74 -0.64
C ASP A 205 6.75 -21.22 -0.63
N GLN A 206 6.15 -21.38 0.55
CA GLN A 206 4.76 -21.76 0.72
C GLN A 206 3.78 -20.61 0.49
N LEU A 207 4.24 -19.36 0.39
CA LEU A 207 3.40 -18.23 0.03
C LEU A 207 3.10 -18.28 -1.47
N ASP A 208 1.83 -18.16 -1.82
CA ASP A 208 1.33 -18.13 -3.20
C ASP A 208 1.08 -16.71 -3.69
N TRP A 209 0.78 -15.79 -2.77
CA TRP A 209 0.41 -14.40 -3.04
C TRP A 209 0.98 -13.45 -1.99
N ILE A 210 1.60 -12.35 -2.43
CA ILE A 210 2.19 -11.36 -1.53
C ILE A 210 1.68 -9.97 -1.91
N GLU A 211 0.93 -9.33 -1.01
CA GLU A 211 0.62 -7.89 -1.07
C GLU A 211 1.67 -7.10 -0.27
N LEU A 212 2.72 -6.66 -0.95
CA LEU A 212 3.74 -5.76 -0.41
C LEU A 212 3.35 -4.32 -0.76
N ASN A 213 3.02 -3.49 0.24
CA ASN A 213 2.65 -2.11 -0.02
C ASN A 213 3.76 -1.34 -0.74
N GLU A 214 3.41 -0.69 -1.85
CA GLU A 214 4.34 0.02 -2.73
C GLU A 214 4.39 1.51 -2.40
N ALA A 215 4.72 1.87 -1.15
CA ALA A 215 4.83 3.29 -0.76
C ALA A 215 5.82 4.05 -1.67
N PHE A 216 6.96 3.41 -1.94
CA PHE A 216 7.97 3.84 -2.92
C PHE A 216 8.56 2.61 -3.60
N ALA A 217 8.90 2.72 -4.89
CA ALA A 217 9.56 1.63 -5.61
C ALA A 217 10.91 1.24 -4.99
N ALA A 218 11.67 2.23 -4.50
CA ALA A 218 12.95 2.04 -3.82
C ALA A 218 12.87 1.02 -2.68
N GLN A 219 11.90 1.19 -1.77
CA GLN A 219 11.75 0.27 -0.64
C GLN A 219 11.17 -1.08 -1.06
N SER A 220 10.23 -1.09 -2.02
CA SER A 220 9.65 -2.36 -2.50
C SER A 220 10.74 -3.26 -3.06
N LEU A 221 11.62 -2.71 -3.91
CA LEU A 221 12.73 -3.45 -4.51
C LEU A 221 13.76 -3.90 -3.47
N ALA A 222 14.08 -3.05 -2.49
CA ALA A 222 14.96 -3.42 -1.39
C ALA A 222 14.41 -4.62 -0.59
N VAL A 223 13.12 -4.58 -0.22
CA VAL A 223 12.44 -5.66 0.50
C VAL A 223 12.41 -6.94 -0.31
N ILE A 224 12.04 -6.87 -1.60
CA ILE A 224 11.99 -8.02 -2.50
C ILE A 224 13.36 -8.71 -2.57
N ARG A 225 14.44 -7.93 -2.73
CA ARG A 225 15.81 -8.47 -2.84
C ARG A 225 16.29 -9.09 -1.55
N ASP A 226 16.19 -8.39 -0.43
CA ASP A 226 16.76 -8.84 0.84
C ASP A 226 16.00 -10.04 1.43
N CYS A 227 14.68 -10.09 1.26
CA CYS A 227 13.88 -11.24 1.65
C CYS A 227 13.91 -12.37 0.61
N GLY A 228 14.44 -12.12 -0.59
CA GLY A 228 14.41 -13.10 -1.69
C GLY A 228 12.98 -13.45 -2.13
N LEU A 229 12.06 -12.48 -2.10
CA LEU A 229 10.66 -12.70 -2.49
C LEU A 229 10.59 -13.01 -3.98
N ASP A 230 9.76 -13.99 -4.36
CA ASP A 230 9.47 -14.27 -5.76
C ASP A 230 8.70 -13.10 -6.38
N PRO A 231 9.27 -12.34 -7.33
CA PRO A 231 8.62 -11.17 -7.91
C PRO A 231 7.31 -11.49 -8.64
N SER A 232 7.14 -12.73 -9.11
CA SER A 232 5.90 -13.16 -9.79
C SER A 232 4.71 -13.30 -8.84
N LYS A 233 4.98 -13.46 -7.54
CA LYS A 233 3.96 -13.55 -6.48
C LYS A 233 3.67 -12.22 -5.80
N VAL A 234 4.48 -11.19 -6.06
CA VAL A 234 4.36 -9.87 -5.43
C VAL A 234 3.45 -8.94 -6.24
N ASN A 235 2.37 -8.50 -5.59
CA ASN A 235 1.37 -7.59 -6.11
C ASN A 235 0.91 -8.00 -7.52
N PRO A 236 0.41 -9.22 -7.74
CA PRO A 236 0.10 -9.72 -9.07
C PRO A 236 -0.98 -8.90 -9.79
N LEU A 237 -1.77 -8.12 -9.05
CA LEU A 237 -2.78 -7.19 -9.58
C LEU A 237 -2.33 -5.71 -9.56
N GLY A 238 -1.03 -5.46 -9.37
CA GLY A 238 -0.50 -4.12 -9.13
C GLY A 238 -0.67 -3.70 -7.67
N GLY A 239 0.06 -2.66 -7.28
CA GLY A 239 0.08 -2.16 -5.91
C GLY A 239 -0.13 -0.65 -5.85
N ALA A 240 0.29 -0.06 -4.73
CA ALA A 240 -0.05 1.31 -4.36
C ALA A 240 0.52 2.41 -5.27
N ILE A 241 1.55 2.12 -6.08
CA ILE A 241 2.01 3.05 -7.14
C ILE A 241 0.89 3.28 -8.16
N ALA A 242 0.18 2.22 -8.53
CA ALA A 242 -0.89 2.28 -9.50
C ALA A 242 -2.26 2.56 -8.83
N LEU A 243 -2.57 1.83 -7.76
CA LEU A 243 -3.89 1.81 -7.12
C LEU A 243 -4.05 2.88 -6.04
N GLY A 244 -2.96 3.52 -5.61
CA GLY A 244 -2.98 4.53 -4.56
C GLY A 244 -2.73 4.00 -3.14
N HIS A 245 -2.45 4.92 -2.22
CA HIS A 245 -2.12 4.60 -0.82
C HIS A 245 -2.91 5.46 0.17
N PRO A 246 -4.22 5.20 0.37
CA PRO A 246 -4.95 5.78 1.50
C PRO A 246 -4.39 5.19 2.79
N LEU A 247 -3.58 5.96 3.53
CA LEU A 247 -2.66 5.47 4.58
C LEU A 247 -3.34 4.49 5.55
N GLY A 248 -4.35 4.96 6.29
CA GLY A 248 -5.07 4.15 7.27
C GLY A 248 -5.88 3.00 6.67
N ALA A 249 -6.30 3.08 5.40
CA ALA A 249 -7.14 2.08 4.75
C ALA A 249 -6.36 0.96 4.04
N THR A 250 -5.10 1.22 3.68
CA THR A 250 -4.34 0.34 2.79
C THR A 250 -4.19 -1.08 3.33
N GLY A 251 -3.96 -1.26 4.63
CA GLY A 251 -3.85 -2.61 5.21
C GLY A 251 -5.13 -3.45 5.01
N ALA A 252 -6.30 -2.82 5.16
CA ALA A 252 -7.59 -3.47 4.96
C ALA A 252 -7.89 -3.70 3.47
N ILE A 253 -7.62 -2.72 2.62
CA ILE A 253 -7.78 -2.84 1.16
C ILE A 253 -6.92 -3.99 0.61
N ARG A 254 -5.64 -4.05 1.02
CA ARG A 254 -4.73 -5.12 0.59
C ARG A 254 -5.09 -6.48 1.15
N THR A 255 -5.68 -6.53 2.35
CA THR A 255 -6.27 -7.77 2.85
C THR A 255 -7.42 -8.22 1.95
N ALA A 256 -8.34 -7.34 1.55
CA ALA A 256 -9.43 -7.70 0.65
C ALA A 256 -8.89 -8.25 -0.68
N THR A 257 -7.97 -7.53 -1.32
CA THR A 257 -7.35 -7.96 -2.58
C THR A 257 -6.68 -9.33 -2.48
N LEU A 258 -5.92 -9.56 -1.42
CA LEU A 258 -5.27 -10.84 -1.18
C LEU A 258 -6.29 -11.97 -1.01
N LEU A 259 -7.31 -11.78 -0.17
CA LEU A 259 -8.29 -12.84 0.12
C LEU A 259 -9.12 -13.20 -1.12
N HIS A 260 -9.56 -12.20 -1.88
CA HIS A 260 -10.30 -12.42 -3.12
C HIS A 260 -9.39 -13.05 -4.20
N GLY A 261 -8.14 -12.61 -4.31
CA GLY A 261 -7.14 -13.17 -5.21
C GLY A 261 -6.84 -14.64 -4.96
N LEU A 262 -6.54 -15.00 -3.70
CA LEU A 262 -6.27 -16.39 -3.29
C LEU A 262 -7.45 -17.31 -3.63
N ARG A 263 -8.66 -16.89 -3.26
CA ARG A 263 -9.88 -17.67 -3.49
C ARG A 263 -10.14 -17.88 -4.98
N ARG A 264 -10.01 -16.84 -5.80
CA ARG A 264 -10.25 -16.90 -7.25
C ARG A 264 -9.29 -17.87 -7.94
N ARG A 265 -8.06 -17.97 -7.43
CA ARG A 265 -6.98 -18.80 -7.99
C ARG A 265 -6.79 -20.14 -7.26
N GLN A 266 -7.63 -20.44 -6.27
CA GLN A 266 -7.51 -21.65 -5.43
C GLN A 266 -6.12 -21.81 -4.81
N GLN A 267 -5.50 -20.70 -4.45
CA GLN A 267 -4.21 -20.62 -3.78
C GLN A 267 -4.39 -20.66 -2.27
N LYS A 268 -3.36 -21.10 -1.54
CA LYS A 268 -3.50 -21.44 -0.13
C LYS A 268 -3.04 -20.34 0.80
N TYR A 269 -1.77 -19.94 0.73
CA TYR A 269 -1.21 -18.98 1.68
C TYR A 269 -0.89 -17.65 1.03
N GLY A 270 -1.21 -16.57 1.72
CA GLY A 270 -0.83 -15.23 1.30
C GLY A 270 -0.35 -14.36 2.45
N MET A 271 0.40 -13.33 2.10
CA MET A 271 0.95 -12.36 3.05
C MET A 271 0.61 -10.92 2.65
N VAL A 272 0.14 -10.13 3.61
CA VAL A 272 0.09 -8.66 3.50
C VAL A 272 1.25 -8.09 4.32
N THR A 273 2.05 -7.20 3.74
CA THR A 273 3.16 -6.56 4.45
C THR A 273 3.38 -5.12 4.00
N MET A 274 3.87 -4.27 4.91
CA MET A 274 4.10 -2.86 4.63
C MET A 274 5.13 -2.23 5.55
N CYS A 275 5.83 -1.23 5.03
CA CYS A 275 6.59 -0.28 5.84
C CYS A 275 5.66 0.68 6.58
N ILE A 276 6.11 1.21 7.70
CA ILE A 276 5.36 2.15 8.54
C ILE A 276 6.31 3.30 8.89
N GLY A 277 5.82 4.53 8.69
CA GLY A 277 6.55 5.75 9.05
C GLY A 277 7.04 5.71 10.50
N THR A 278 8.10 6.47 10.79
CA THR A 278 8.83 6.46 12.08
C THR A 278 9.69 5.23 12.35
N GLY A 279 9.73 4.24 11.45
CA GLY A 279 10.69 3.13 11.52
C GLY A 279 10.08 1.83 12.00
N MET A 280 9.01 1.37 11.36
CA MET A 280 8.43 0.06 11.63
C MET A 280 8.04 -0.67 10.34
N GLY A 281 7.75 -1.96 10.46
CA GLY A 281 7.05 -2.72 9.43
C GLY A 281 6.14 -3.76 10.05
N ALA A 282 5.13 -4.16 9.29
CA ALA A 282 4.17 -5.19 9.69
C ALA A 282 4.06 -6.27 8.61
N ALA A 283 3.75 -7.49 9.03
CA ALA A 283 3.44 -8.61 8.15
C ALA A 283 2.32 -9.44 8.78
N GLY A 284 1.29 -9.76 7.99
CA GLY A 284 0.18 -10.64 8.36
C GLY A 284 0.03 -11.77 7.36
N ILE A 285 -0.17 -12.99 7.85
CA ILE A 285 -0.32 -14.20 7.03
C ILE A 285 -1.76 -14.71 7.09
N PHE A 286 -2.28 -15.09 5.94
CA PHE A 286 -3.62 -15.61 5.75
C PHE A 286 -3.58 -16.97 5.05
N GLU A 287 -4.52 -17.84 5.38
CA GLU A 287 -4.76 -19.12 4.71
C GLU A 287 -6.17 -19.11 4.11
N SER A 288 -6.30 -19.34 2.80
CA SER A 288 -7.61 -19.48 2.14
C SER A 288 -8.29 -20.80 2.55
N LEU A 289 -9.62 -20.79 2.67
CA LEU A 289 -10.47 -21.90 3.12
C LEU A 289 -11.38 -22.43 2.01
#